data_AF-A0A7X5CTT5-F1
#
_entry.id   AF-A0A7X5CTT5-F1
#
_cell.length_a   1.000
_cell.length_b   1.000
_cell.length_c   1.000
_cell.angle_alpha   90.00
_cell.angle_beta   90.00
_cell.angle_gamma   90.00
#
_symmetry.space_group_name_H-M   'P 1'
#
loop_
_entity.id
_entity.type
_entity.pdbx_description
1 polymer ?
#
loop_
_entity_poly.entity_id
_entity_poly.type
_entity_poly.pdbx_seq_one_letter_code
_entity_poly.pdbx_strand_id
1 'polypeptide(L)'
;MKGRNDMLLWGFMQKQKGAISIFMAVIMFSMFVLTSVFVDGSRIRSAETIVQSASDSAIRSVLAKYDKDLKDRYGLFTLEEENSESIKQDYFNFLEANLSASVPGGTDDSFHKYFNKIVQSVSGETEKDILDLFDFQVSKKDSKVDAVYSIVEPNVLQKQMVEFAKYRSALVVADMFDIGSTIKESVTKSKIDTKNLQITLSYRKDVESVMTDVYDWAEK
;
A
#
# COMPACT_ATOMS: atom_id res chain seq x y z
N MET A 1 -33.28 -47.52 -60.74
CA MET A 1 -33.81 -47.69 -59.36
C MET A 1 -32.91 -47.10 -58.25
N LYS A 2 -31.93 -46.23 -58.57
CA LYS A 2 -30.91 -45.77 -57.59
C LYS A 2 -31.35 -44.58 -56.71
N GLY A 3 -32.12 -43.62 -57.23
CA GLY A 3 -32.43 -42.37 -56.52
C GLY A 3 -33.47 -42.43 -55.38
N ARG A 4 -34.25 -43.50 -55.22
CA ARG A 4 -35.32 -43.57 -54.19
C ARG A 4 -34.76 -43.90 -52.79
N ASN A 5 -33.71 -44.71 -52.73
CA ASN A 5 -33.08 -45.10 -51.47
C ASN A 5 -32.14 -44.00 -50.95
N ASP A 6 -31.51 -43.24 -51.84
CA ASP A 6 -30.64 -42.12 -51.51
C ASP A 6 -31.43 -40.97 -50.85
N MET A 7 -32.67 -40.73 -51.29
CA MET A 7 -33.55 -39.70 -50.74
C MET A 7 -34.07 -40.04 -49.32
N LEU A 8 -34.31 -41.33 -49.05
CA LEU A 8 -34.67 -41.82 -47.71
C LEU A 8 -33.49 -41.77 -46.73
N LEU A 9 -32.29 -42.12 -47.18
CA LEU A 9 -31.05 -42.00 -46.40
C LEU A 9 -30.71 -40.54 -46.07
N TRP A 10 -30.92 -39.61 -47.01
CA TRP A 10 -30.69 -38.19 -46.77
C TRP A 10 -31.66 -37.60 -45.74
N GLY A 11 -32.95 -37.98 -45.80
CA GLY A 11 -33.94 -37.62 -44.78
C GLY A 11 -33.66 -38.22 -43.40
N PHE A 12 -33.13 -39.45 -43.33
CA PHE A 12 -32.72 -40.08 -42.07
C PHE A 12 -31.45 -39.44 -41.47
N MET A 13 -30.46 -39.12 -42.32
CA MET A 13 -29.25 -38.39 -41.93
C MET A 13 -29.55 -36.97 -41.43
N GLN A 14 -30.51 -36.25 -42.03
CA GLN A 14 -30.94 -34.94 -41.51
C GLN A 14 -31.65 -35.05 -40.15
N LYS A 15 -32.43 -36.11 -39.92
CA LYS A 15 -33.07 -36.36 -38.60
C LYS A 15 -32.07 -36.74 -37.50
N GLN A 16 -31.00 -37.47 -37.84
CA GLN A 16 -29.95 -37.86 -36.89
C GLN A 16 -28.96 -36.71 -36.56
N LYS A 17 -28.80 -35.73 -37.45
CA LYS A 17 -27.90 -34.58 -37.25
C LYS A 17 -28.31 -33.63 -36.11
N GLY A 18 -29.55 -33.70 -35.63
CA GLY A 18 -30.03 -32.88 -34.51
C GLY A 18 -29.76 -33.47 -33.12
N ALA A 19 -29.62 -34.79 -33.01
CA ALA A 19 -29.54 -35.47 -31.72
C ALA A 19 -28.28 -35.09 -30.92
N ILE A 20 -27.14 -34.95 -31.59
CA ILE A 20 -25.87 -34.54 -30.96
C ILE A 20 -25.93 -33.08 -30.49
N SER A 21 -26.63 -32.22 -31.23
CA SER A 21 -26.82 -30.80 -30.90
C SER A 21 -27.72 -30.65 -29.67
N ILE A 22 -28.82 -31.41 -29.62
CA ILE A 22 -29.73 -31.44 -28.47
C ILE A 22 -29.02 -31.99 -27.23
N PHE A 23 -28.22 -33.05 -27.38
CA PHE A 23 -27.42 -33.59 -26.27
C PHE A 23 -26.41 -32.57 -25.73
N MET A 24 -25.69 -31.87 -26.62
CA MET A 24 -24.80 -30.78 -26.23
C MET A 24 -25.56 -29.62 -25.58
N ALA A 25 -26.73 -29.26 -26.09
CA ALA A 25 -27.55 -28.19 -25.52
C ALA A 25 -28.02 -28.52 -24.10
N VAL A 26 -28.38 -29.79 -23.83
CA VAL A 26 -28.77 -30.24 -22.48
C VAL A 26 -27.58 -30.17 -21.51
N ILE A 27 -26.38 -30.58 -21.94
CA ILE A 27 -25.17 -30.48 -21.11
C ILE A 27 -24.77 -29.02 -20.88
N MET A 28 -24.84 -28.17 -21.90
CA MET A 28 -24.59 -26.73 -21.80
C MET A 28 -25.56 -26.06 -20.85
N PHE A 29 -26.84 -26.41 -20.92
CA PHE A 29 -27.86 -25.90 -20.01
C PHE A 29 -27.55 -26.27 -18.56
N SER A 30 -27.19 -27.53 -18.31
CA SER A 30 -26.76 -27.99 -16.98
C SER A 30 -25.54 -27.23 -16.46
N MET A 31 -24.53 -27.02 -17.32
CA MET A 31 -23.34 -26.22 -16.97
C MET A 31 -23.68 -24.75 -16.70
N PHE A 32 -24.61 -24.15 -17.43
CA PHE A 32 -25.01 -22.76 -17.25
C PHE A 32 -25.72 -22.53 -15.90
N VAL A 33 -26.60 -23.46 -15.51
CA VAL A 33 -27.25 -23.43 -14.19
C VAL A 33 -26.22 -23.60 -13.07
N LEU A 34 -25.23 -24.48 -13.25
CA LEU A 34 -24.17 -24.65 -12.27
C LEU A 34 -23.35 -23.36 -12.13
N THR A 35 -22.87 -22.78 -13.24
CA THR A 35 -22.03 -21.59 -13.20
C THR A 35 -22.78 -20.36 -12.68
N SER A 36 -24.08 -20.22 -12.93
CA SER A 36 -24.86 -19.10 -12.37
C SER A 36 -24.87 -19.14 -10.83
N VAL A 37 -25.09 -20.31 -10.24
CA VAL A 37 -25.05 -20.48 -8.77
C VAL A 37 -23.66 -20.20 -8.22
N PHE A 38 -22.60 -20.64 -8.90
CA PHE A 38 -21.22 -20.33 -8.49
C PHE A 38 -20.91 -18.84 -8.56
N VAL A 39 -21.38 -18.15 -9.60
CA VAL A 39 -21.20 -16.69 -9.75
C VAL A 39 -21.92 -15.95 -8.62
N ASP A 40 -23.14 -16.36 -8.28
CA ASP A 40 -23.89 -15.74 -7.19
C ASP A 40 -23.19 -15.95 -5.84
N GLY A 41 -22.70 -17.17 -5.57
CA GLY A 41 -21.92 -17.47 -4.38
C GLY A 41 -20.61 -16.67 -4.33
N SER A 42 -19.92 -16.55 -5.46
CA SER A 42 -18.70 -15.75 -5.57
C SER A 42 -18.97 -14.27 -5.31
N ARG A 43 -20.09 -13.72 -5.79
CA ARG A 43 -20.45 -12.31 -5.57
C ARG A 43 -20.62 -12.01 -4.08
N ILE A 44 -21.27 -12.90 -3.32
CA ILE A 44 -21.46 -12.74 -1.88
C ILE A 44 -20.11 -12.74 -1.15
N ARG A 45 -19.22 -13.70 -1.44
CA ARG A 45 -17.89 -13.77 -0.81
C ARG A 45 -16.99 -12.60 -1.17
N SER A 46 -17.07 -12.13 -2.41
CA SER A 46 -16.38 -10.91 -2.84
C SER A 46 -16.89 -9.69 -2.09
N ALA A 47 -18.22 -9.56 -1.95
CA ALA A 47 -18.82 -8.47 -1.19
C ALA A 47 -18.35 -8.45 0.27
N GLU A 48 -18.34 -9.60 0.94
CA GLU A 48 -17.81 -9.74 2.30
C GLU A 48 -16.34 -9.29 2.40
N THR A 49 -15.50 -9.74 1.46
CA THR A 49 -14.08 -9.41 1.44
C THR A 49 -13.85 -7.91 1.21
N ILE A 50 -14.63 -7.29 0.31
CA ILE A 50 -14.58 -5.85 0.04
C ILE A 50 -14.99 -5.07 1.28
N VAL A 51 -16.11 -5.44 1.92
CA VAL A 51 -16.60 -4.78 3.13
C VAL A 51 -15.60 -4.91 4.27
N GLN A 52 -15.00 -6.08 4.46
CA GLN A 52 -13.99 -6.29 5.50
C GLN A 52 -12.74 -5.46 5.24
N SER A 53 -12.27 -5.41 3.99
CA SER A 53 -11.11 -4.60 3.61
C SER A 53 -11.37 -3.10 3.76
N ALA A 54 -12.57 -2.64 3.36
CA ALA A 54 -13.01 -1.26 3.53
C ALA A 54 -13.17 -0.88 5.01
N SER A 55 -13.65 -1.80 5.83
CA SER A 55 -13.75 -1.65 7.29
C SER A 55 -12.37 -1.54 7.94
N ASP A 56 -11.43 -2.42 7.59
CA ASP A 56 -10.06 -2.36 8.09
C ASP A 56 -9.36 -1.04 7.69
N SER A 57 -9.58 -0.59 6.45
CA SER A 57 -9.09 0.71 5.97
C SER A 57 -9.71 1.87 6.75
N ALA A 58 -11.03 1.84 6.98
CA ALA A 58 -11.73 2.87 7.74
C ALA A 58 -11.24 2.94 9.19
N ILE A 59 -11.07 1.80 9.87
CA ILE A 59 -10.50 1.74 11.22
C ILE A 59 -9.09 2.35 11.25
N ARG A 60 -8.24 2.03 10.26
CA ARG A 60 -6.90 2.62 10.16
C ARG A 60 -6.94 4.13 9.95
N SER A 61 -7.86 4.63 9.15
CA SER A 61 -8.06 6.08 8.94
C SER A 61 -8.54 6.78 10.21
N VAL A 62 -9.46 6.18 10.97
CA VAL A 62 -9.85 6.68 12.29
C VAL A 62 -8.66 6.69 13.25
N LEU A 63 -7.89 5.60 13.31
CA LEU A 63 -6.69 5.51 14.15
C LEU A 63 -5.56 6.45 13.72
N ALA A 64 -5.56 6.94 12.48
CA ALA A 64 -4.61 7.94 12.02
C ALA A 64 -4.84 9.32 12.66
N LYS A 65 -6.04 9.58 13.21
CA LYS A 65 -6.35 10.77 14.03
C LYS A 65 -5.83 10.64 15.48
N TYR A 66 -4.74 9.91 15.68
CA TYR A 66 -4.13 9.78 16.99
C TYR A 66 -3.50 11.11 17.46
N ASP A 67 -3.40 11.28 18.77
CA ASP A 67 -2.73 12.40 19.40
C ASP A 67 -1.20 12.29 19.21
N LYS A 68 -0.64 13.23 18.45
CA LYS A 68 0.80 13.29 18.16
C LYS A 68 1.65 13.62 19.39
N ASP A 69 1.14 14.50 20.27
CA ASP A 69 1.88 14.91 21.47
C ASP A 69 2.03 13.74 22.45
N LEU A 70 0.96 12.96 22.65
CA LEU A 70 1.00 11.76 23.50
C LEU A 70 1.89 10.67 22.92
N LYS A 71 1.87 10.48 21.59
CA LYS A 71 2.77 9.55 20.92
C LYS A 71 4.23 9.97 21.04
N ASP A 72 4.56 11.24 20.78
CA ASP A 72 5.95 11.68 20.72
C ASP A 72 6.61 11.74 22.12
N ARG A 73 5.83 12.09 23.16
CA ARG A 73 6.32 12.16 24.54
C ARG A 73 6.33 10.81 25.25
N TYR A 74 5.26 10.03 25.08
CA TYR A 74 5.02 8.82 25.88
C TYR A 74 4.94 7.53 25.05
N GLY A 75 4.99 7.61 23.73
CA GLY A 75 4.86 6.44 22.84
C GLY A 75 3.44 5.88 22.77
N LEU A 76 2.44 6.64 23.23
CA LEU A 76 1.07 6.18 23.40
C LEU A 76 0.22 6.55 22.18
N PHE A 77 -0.41 5.56 21.55
CA PHE A 77 -1.37 5.78 20.47
C PHE A 77 -2.77 5.91 21.06
N THR A 78 -3.24 7.14 21.17
CA THR A 78 -4.56 7.46 21.73
C THR A 78 -5.36 8.31 20.76
N LEU A 79 -6.67 8.13 20.73
CA LEU A 79 -7.57 9.05 20.06
C LEU A 79 -7.86 10.22 21.01
N GLU A 80 -7.84 11.43 20.49
CA GLU A 80 -8.10 12.67 21.24
C GLU A 80 -9.59 12.83 21.61
N GLU A 81 -10.48 12.10 20.93
CA GLU A 81 -11.93 12.26 21.05
C GLU A 81 -12.52 11.49 22.24
N GLU A 82 -13.08 12.24 23.19
CA GLU A 82 -13.78 11.74 24.38
C GLU A 82 -15.18 11.18 24.05
N ASN A 83 -15.76 11.56 22.91
CA ASN A 83 -17.11 11.17 22.52
C ASN A 83 -17.10 9.95 21.58
N SER A 84 -17.58 8.80 22.08
CA SER A 84 -17.73 7.57 21.27
C SER A 84 -18.59 7.77 20.01
N GLU A 85 -19.46 8.77 19.99
CA GLU A 85 -20.32 9.08 18.85
C GLU A 85 -19.55 9.70 17.67
N SER A 86 -18.53 10.51 17.92
CA SER A 86 -17.73 11.15 16.86
C SER A 86 -16.80 10.14 16.19
N ILE A 87 -16.18 9.25 16.97
CA ILE A 87 -15.38 8.14 16.45
C ILE A 87 -16.23 7.23 15.55
N LYS A 88 -17.47 6.95 15.98
CA LYS A 88 -18.43 6.16 15.20
C LYS A 88 -18.78 6.86 13.89
N GLN A 89 -19.05 8.16 13.93
CA GLN A 89 -19.35 8.96 12.74
C GLN A 89 -18.18 8.96 11.75
N ASP A 90 -16.95 9.16 12.23
CA ASP A 90 -15.75 9.15 11.41
C ASP A 90 -15.49 7.78 10.78
N TYR A 91 -15.66 6.70 11.55
CA TYR A 91 -15.58 5.35 11.03
C TYR A 91 -16.54 5.15 9.85
N PHE A 92 -17.82 5.54 10.01
CA PHE A 92 -18.79 5.38 8.93
C PHE A 92 -18.51 6.27 7.73
N ASN A 93 -18.00 7.49 7.95
CA ASN A 93 -17.60 8.37 6.85
C ASN A 93 -16.46 7.74 6.05
N PHE A 94 -15.44 7.20 6.71
CA PHE A 94 -14.35 6.50 6.02
C PHE A 94 -14.78 5.16 5.41
N LEU A 95 -15.71 4.44 6.03
CA LEU A 95 -16.24 3.20 5.48
C LEU A 95 -17.04 3.45 4.21
N GLU A 96 -17.96 4.41 4.23
CA GLU A 96 -18.75 4.84 3.08
C GLU A 96 -17.84 5.35 1.96
N ALA A 97 -16.80 6.11 2.33
CA ALA A 97 -15.78 6.55 1.41
C ALA A 97 -15.03 5.40 0.72
N ASN A 98 -14.67 4.35 1.46
CA ASN A 98 -13.97 3.19 0.91
C ASN A 98 -14.87 2.23 0.13
N LEU A 99 -16.19 2.19 0.43
CA LEU A 99 -17.17 1.34 -0.25
C LEU A 99 -17.75 1.98 -1.51
N SER A 100 -17.75 3.31 -1.58
CA SER A 100 -18.23 4.04 -2.74
C SER A 100 -17.28 3.77 -3.92
N ALA A 101 -17.84 3.31 -5.05
CA ALA A 101 -17.12 3.23 -6.31
C ALA A 101 -16.74 4.63 -6.86
N SER A 102 -17.33 5.69 -6.30
CA SER A 102 -17.02 7.08 -6.57
C SER A 102 -16.03 7.62 -5.54
N VAL A 103 -14.99 8.30 -6.02
CA VAL A 103 -13.97 8.91 -5.17
C VAL A 103 -14.65 9.95 -4.25
N PRO A 104 -14.59 9.79 -2.92
CA PRO A 104 -15.22 10.70 -1.97
C PRO A 104 -14.40 11.99 -1.92
N GLY A 105 -14.82 12.99 -2.69
CA GLY A 105 -14.05 14.21 -2.83
C GLY A 105 -14.26 14.91 -4.16
N GLY A 106 -15.52 15.18 -4.50
CA GLY A 106 -15.83 16.13 -5.56
C GLY A 106 -15.96 15.52 -6.94
N THR A 107 -17.08 15.86 -7.55
CA THR A 107 -17.41 15.85 -8.97
C THR A 107 -16.40 16.57 -9.88
N ASP A 108 -15.21 16.95 -9.38
CA ASP A 108 -14.13 17.64 -10.10
C ASP A 108 -12.83 16.79 -10.16
N ASP A 109 -12.86 15.57 -9.64
CA ASP A 109 -11.67 14.75 -9.49
C ASP A 109 -11.17 14.15 -10.81
N SER A 110 -9.86 14.31 -11.00
CA SER A 110 -9.11 14.02 -12.23
C SER A 110 -9.43 12.65 -12.84
N PHE A 111 -9.70 11.62 -12.04
CA PHE A 111 -10.00 10.28 -12.54
C PHE A 111 -11.27 10.23 -13.37
N HIS A 112 -12.41 10.76 -12.88
CA HIS A 112 -13.66 10.79 -13.63
C HIS A 112 -13.53 11.61 -14.91
N LYS A 113 -12.75 12.69 -14.88
CA LYS A 113 -12.44 13.50 -16.06
C LYS A 113 -11.61 12.73 -17.10
N TYR A 114 -10.56 12.01 -16.67
CA TYR A 114 -9.76 11.18 -17.58
C TYR A 114 -10.53 9.99 -18.10
N PHE A 115 -11.33 9.34 -17.25
CA PHE A 115 -12.19 8.22 -17.61
C PHE A 115 -13.25 8.64 -18.64
N ASN A 116 -13.99 9.72 -18.37
CA ASN A 116 -14.98 10.25 -19.31
C ASN A 116 -14.33 10.70 -20.62
N LYS A 117 -13.11 11.24 -20.60
CA LYS A 117 -12.37 11.56 -21.82
C LYS A 117 -12.00 10.33 -22.64
N ILE A 118 -11.61 9.22 -21.99
CA ILE A 118 -11.33 7.95 -22.65
C ILE A 118 -12.63 7.34 -23.21
N VAL A 119 -13.69 7.30 -22.41
CA VAL A 119 -15.02 6.80 -22.84
C VAL A 119 -15.52 7.62 -24.02
N GLN A 120 -15.49 8.95 -23.96
CA GLN A 120 -15.87 9.82 -25.06
C GLN A 120 -15.06 9.54 -26.33
N SER A 121 -13.76 9.26 -26.22
CA SER A 121 -12.92 8.94 -27.38
C SER A 121 -13.20 7.58 -28.00
N VAL A 122 -13.75 6.62 -27.25
CA VAL A 122 -13.98 5.25 -27.70
C VAL A 122 -15.44 4.98 -28.07
N SER A 123 -16.39 5.50 -27.31
CA SER A 123 -17.83 5.27 -27.50
C SER A 123 -18.59 6.47 -28.06
N GLY A 124 -17.99 7.67 -28.07
CA GLY A 124 -18.67 8.90 -28.48
C GLY A 124 -19.72 9.41 -27.48
N GLU A 125 -19.86 8.77 -26.33
CA GLU A 125 -20.82 9.14 -25.28
C GLU A 125 -20.17 10.07 -24.26
N THR A 126 -20.89 11.10 -23.84
CA THR A 126 -20.36 12.21 -23.04
C THR A 126 -20.36 11.97 -21.53
N GLU A 127 -21.00 10.92 -21.04
CA GLU A 127 -21.09 10.65 -19.61
C GLU A 127 -21.49 9.19 -19.38
N LYS A 128 -20.60 8.40 -18.80
CA LYS A 128 -20.95 7.08 -18.25
C LYS A 128 -20.48 7.04 -16.82
N ASP A 129 -21.44 6.88 -15.92
CA ASP A 129 -21.14 6.59 -14.54
C ASP A 129 -20.36 5.28 -14.45
N ILE A 130 -19.40 5.25 -13.52
CA ILE A 130 -18.68 4.03 -13.19
C ILE A 130 -19.73 3.06 -12.65
N LEU A 131 -19.80 1.86 -13.26
CA LEU A 131 -20.68 0.79 -12.81
C LEU A 131 -20.33 0.41 -11.37
N ASP A 132 -21.19 0.78 -10.43
CA ASP A 132 -21.20 0.19 -9.10
C ASP A 132 -21.92 -1.16 -9.16
N LEU A 133 -21.15 -2.24 -9.01
CA LEU A 133 -21.64 -3.61 -9.11
C LEU A 133 -22.37 -4.07 -7.85
N PHE A 134 -22.05 -3.48 -6.69
CA PHE A 134 -22.51 -3.96 -5.39
C PHE A 134 -23.47 -3.00 -4.70
N ASP A 135 -23.44 -1.71 -5.03
CA ASP A 135 -24.32 -0.66 -4.46
C ASP A 135 -24.40 -0.75 -2.93
N PHE A 136 -23.23 -0.68 -2.29
CA PHE A 136 -23.14 -0.85 -0.84
C PHE A 136 -23.83 0.31 -0.11
N GLN A 137 -24.90 -0.01 0.64
CA GLN A 137 -25.59 0.95 1.49
C GLN A 137 -25.25 0.70 2.96
N VAL A 138 -24.69 1.72 3.63
CA VAL A 138 -24.27 1.63 5.02
C VAL A 138 -25.34 2.20 5.95
N SER A 139 -26.03 1.35 6.72
CA SER A 139 -27.02 1.81 7.70
C SER A 139 -26.34 2.23 9.02
N LYS A 140 -26.18 3.54 9.21
CA LYS A 140 -25.51 4.13 10.38
C LYS A 140 -26.28 3.94 11.71
N LYS A 141 -27.59 3.70 11.64
CA LYS A 141 -28.48 3.66 12.83
C LYS A 141 -28.39 2.37 13.63
N ASP A 142 -28.20 1.22 12.97
CA ASP A 142 -28.32 -0.10 13.62
C ASP A 142 -26.98 -0.75 13.97
N SER A 143 -25.86 -0.18 13.52
CA SER A 143 -24.54 -0.78 13.78
C SER A 143 -23.84 -0.15 14.99
N LYS A 144 -23.27 -1.01 15.84
CA LYS A 144 -22.47 -0.64 17.02
C LYS A 144 -21.00 -0.62 16.64
N VAL A 145 -20.29 0.43 17.06
CA VAL A 145 -18.84 0.53 16.99
C VAL A 145 -18.36 0.54 18.43
N ASP A 146 -17.79 -0.57 18.87
CA ASP A 146 -17.26 -0.71 20.23
C ASP A 146 -15.73 -0.60 20.20
N ALA A 147 -15.19 0.20 21.12
CA ALA A 147 -13.75 0.22 21.35
C ALA A 147 -13.33 -1.09 22.02
N VAL A 148 -12.72 -1.99 21.25
CA VAL A 148 -12.29 -3.32 21.75
C VAL A 148 -11.20 -3.19 22.82
N TYR A 149 -10.35 -2.17 22.73
CA TYR A 149 -9.24 -1.96 23.65
C TYR A 149 -9.23 -0.53 24.18
N SER A 150 -9.38 -0.40 25.50
CA SER A 150 -9.13 0.85 26.21
C SER A 150 -7.65 0.95 26.57
N ILE A 151 -7.09 2.16 26.49
CA ILE A 151 -5.70 2.45 26.89
C ILE A 151 -5.50 2.25 28.41
N VAL A 152 -6.58 2.25 29.18
CA VAL A 152 -6.58 1.98 30.62
C VAL A 152 -6.21 0.51 30.92
N GLU A 153 -6.37 -0.39 29.94
CA GLU A 153 -6.01 -1.80 30.10
C GLU A 153 -4.48 -1.96 30.23
N PRO A 154 -3.97 -2.47 31.37
CA PRO A 154 -2.53 -2.50 31.66
C PRO A 154 -1.73 -3.31 30.64
N ASN A 155 -2.34 -4.35 30.06
CA ASN A 155 -1.72 -5.19 29.04
C ASN A 155 -1.47 -4.42 27.73
N VAL A 156 -2.41 -3.56 27.32
CA VAL A 156 -2.29 -2.75 26.10
C VAL A 156 -1.25 -1.66 26.29
N LEU A 157 -1.28 -0.99 27.45
CA LEU A 157 -0.31 0.03 27.82
C LEU A 157 1.13 -0.52 27.84
N GLN A 158 1.34 -1.67 28.50
CA GLN A 158 2.65 -2.31 28.55
C GLN A 158 3.15 -2.65 27.14
N LYS A 159 2.29 -3.18 26.28
CA LYS A 159 2.66 -3.53 24.91
C LYS A 159 3.07 -2.30 24.09
N GLN A 160 2.31 -1.20 24.18
CA GLN A 160 2.64 0.06 23.50
C GLN A 160 3.98 0.62 23.98
N MET A 161 4.23 0.63 25.30
CA MET A 161 5.52 1.05 25.87
C MET A 161 6.69 0.18 25.39
N VAL A 162 6.55 -1.14 25.41
CA VAL A 162 7.61 -2.07 24.97
C VAL A 162 7.90 -1.89 23.48
N GLU A 163 6.87 -1.72 22.66
CA GLU A 163 7.03 -1.50 21.22
C GLU A 163 7.71 -0.16 20.92
N PHE A 164 7.30 0.91 21.59
CA PHE A 164 7.96 2.21 21.50
C PHE A 164 9.43 2.15 21.92
N ALA A 165 9.74 1.43 23.01
CA ALA A 165 11.11 1.23 23.48
C ALA A 165 11.98 0.49 22.45
N LYS A 166 11.43 -0.50 21.73
CA LYS A 166 12.15 -1.22 20.66
C LYS A 166 12.56 -0.27 19.54
N TYR A 167 11.66 0.61 19.08
CA TYR A 167 11.94 1.54 17.98
C TYR A 167 12.98 2.61 18.37
N ARG A 168 12.94 3.14 19.59
CA ARG A 168 13.98 4.07 20.07
C ARG A 168 15.33 3.37 20.27
N SER A 169 15.34 2.15 20.81
CA SER A 169 16.59 1.40 20.99
C SER A 169 17.25 1.08 19.65
N ALA A 170 16.47 0.74 18.62
CA ALA A 170 16.98 0.50 17.28
C ALA A 170 17.59 1.77 16.65
N LEU A 171 16.98 2.94 16.85
CA LEU A 171 17.53 4.22 16.41
C LEU A 171 18.87 4.54 17.08
N VAL A 172 18.95 4.39 18.41
CA VAL A 172 20.19 4.61 19.16
C VAL A 172 21.30 3.65 18.71
N VAL A 173 20.95 2.39 18.45
CA VAL A 173 21.89 1.39 17.94
C VAL A 173 22.33 1.72 16.52
N ALA A 174 21.45 2.20 15.64
CA ALA A 174 21.81 2.63 14.29
C ALA A 174 22.80 3.81 14.29
N ASP A 175 22.55 4.83 15.12
CA ASP A 175 23.48 5.95 15.32
C ASP A 175 24.83 5.49 15.88
N MET A 176 24.81 4.49 16.78
CA MET A 176 26.03 3.86 17.29
C MET A 176 26.75 2.99 16.25
N PHE A 177 26.07 2.43 15.24
CA PHE A 177 26.72 1.64 14.19
C PHE A 177 27.26 2.49 13.03
N ASP A 178 26.91 3.79 12.95
CA ASP A 178 27.56 4.75 12.04
C ASP A 178 28.98 5.16 12.48
N ILE A 179 29.59 4.38 13.40
CA ILE A 179 31.03 4.40 13.68
C ILE A 179 31.86 4.30 12.38
N GLY A 180 31.34 3.65 11.33
CA GLY A 180 32.01 3.56 10.03
C GLY A 180 32.28 4.93 9.37
N SER A 181 31.33 5.86 9.43
CA SER A 181 31.50 7.21 8.87
C SER A 181 32.48 8.03 9.69
N THR A 182 32.38 7.94 11.03
CA THR A 182 33.25 8.63 11.99
C THR A 182 34.70 8.12 11.92
N ILE A 183 34.91 6.80 11.73
CA ILE A 183 36.24 6.21 11.50
C ILE A 183 36.82 6.67 10.17
N LYS A 184 36.02 6.73 9.10
CA LYS A 184 36.49 7.17 7.78
C LYS A 184 36.93 8.64 7.78
N GLU A 185 36.18 9.50 8.47
CA GLU A 185 36.51 10.92 8.61
C GLU A 185 37.77 11.15 9.45
N SER A 186 37.87 10.47 10.60
CA SER A 186 39.07 10.54 11.46
C SER A 186 40.33 9.98 10.80
N VAL A 187 40.23 8.90 10.02
CA VAL A 187 41.34 8.36 9.20
C VAL A 187 41.75 9.34 8.10
N THR A 188 40.79 10.01 7.45
CA THR A 188 41.10 11.00 6.40
C THR A 188 41.78 12.23 6.99
N LYS A 189 41.29 12.73 8.13
CA LYS A 189 41.90 13.85 8.86
C LYS A 189 43.32 13.51 9.31
N SER A 190 43.55 12.32 9.86
CA SER A 190 44.89 11.84 10.23
C SER A 190 45.86 11.74 9.04
N LYS A 191 45.38 11.31 7.86
CA LYS A 191 46.20 11.30 6.62
C LYS A 191 46.56 12.71 6.13
N ILE A 192 45.66 13.68 6.29
CA ILE A 192 45.92 15.07 5.92
C ILE A 192 46.94 15.69 6.89
N ASP A 193 46.77 15.46 8.20
CA ASP A 193 47.67 15.98 9.23
C ASP A 193 49.09 15.41 9.08
N THR A 194 49.23 14.12 8.79
CA THR A 194 50.54 13.49 8.50
C THR A 194 51.20 14.04 7.24
N LYS A 195 50.43 14.33 6.18
CA LYS A 195 50.95 14.96 4.95
C LYS A 195 51.44 16.38 5.22
N ASN A 196 50.67 17.18 5.96
CA ASN A 196 51.06 18.54 6.32
C ASN A 196 52.32 18.56 7.20
N LEU A 197 52.44 17.60 8.12
CA LEU A 197 53.60 17.46 8.99
C LEU A 197 54.87 17.06 8.22
N GLN A 198 54.75 16.19 7.19
CA GLN A 198 55.87 15.88 6.29
C GLN A 198 56.34 17.11 5.49
N ILE A 199 55.40 17.93 5.01
CA ILE A 199 55.72 19.18 4.29
C ILE A 199 56.44 20.16 5.23
N THR A 200 56.00 20.31 6.47
CA THR A 200 56.71 21.18 7.44
C THR A 200 58.11 20.66 7.77
N LEU A 201 58.28 19.33 7.88
CA LEU A 201 59.59 18.72 8.10
C LEU A 201 60.54 18.90 6.91
N SER A 202 60.04 18.84 5.66
CA SER A 202 60.87 19.10 4.49
C SER A 202 61.34 20.56 4.44
N TYR A 203 60.45 21.52 4.71
CA TYR A 203 60.84 22.92 4.80
C TYR A 203 61.88 23.17 5.90
N ARG A 204 61.76 22.50 7.04
CA ARG A 204 62.74 22.66 8.13
C ARG A 204 64.11 22.12 7.72
N LYS A 205 64.14 20.98 7.02
CA LYS A 205 65.38 20.36 6.52
C LYS A 205 66.08 21.21 5.46
N ASP A 206 65.31 21.85 4.58
CA ASP A 206 65.85 22.77 3.58
C ASP A 206 66.49 24.00 4.24
N VAL A 207 65.85 24.55 5.28
CA VAL A 207 66.41 25.67 6.06
C VAL A 207 67.69 25.27 6.79
N GLU A 208 67.74 24.07 7.39
CA GLU A 208 68.95 23.55 8.04
C GLU A 208 70.10 23.36 7.03
N SER A 209 69.79 22.89 5.81
CA SER A 209 70.79 22.77 4.73
C SER A 209 71.39 24.13 4.38
N VAL A 210 70.54 25.15 4.16
CA VAL A 210 71.00 26.51 3.83
C VAL A 210 71.83 27.11 4.97
N MET A 211 71.43 26.90 6.23
CA MET A 211 72.22 27.37 7.38
C MET A 211 73.58 26.69 7.47
N THR A 212 73.66 25.41 7.14
CA THR A 212 74.92 24.66 7.12
C THR A 212 75.82 25.13 5.97
N ASP A 213 75.27 25.33 4.78
CA ASP A 213 76.03 25.86 3.62
C ASP A 213 76.59 27.28 3.89
N VAL A 214 75.82 28.13 4.58
CA VAL A 214 76.26 29.47 4.98
C VAL A 214 77.36 29.41 6.04
N TYR A 215 77.25 28.48 6.99
CA TYR A 215 78.27 28.26 8.02
C TYR A 215 79.59 27.77 7.38
N ASP A 216 79.51 26.77 6.51
CA ASP A 216 80.66 26.21 5.77
C ASP A 216 81.31 27.25 4.82
N TRP A 217 80.52 28.18 4.26
CA TRP A 217 81.05 29.29 3.47
C TRP A 217 81.82 30.30 4.32
N ALA A 218 81.37 30.57 5.55
CA ALA A 218 82.03 31.51 6.45
C ALA A 218 83.35 30.98 7.04
N GLU A 219 83.60 29.67 6.95
CA GLU A 219 84.81 29.00 7.48
C GLU A 219 85.92 28.80 6.42
N LYS A 220 85.71 29.28 5.19
CA LYS A 220 86.70 29.32 4.08
C LYS A 220 87.33 30.69 3.88
#